data_AF-A0A562PK04-F1
#
_entry.id   AF-A0A562PK04-F1
#
_cell.length_a   1.000
_cell.length_b   1.000
_cell.length_c   1.000
_cell.angle_alpha   90.00
_cell.angle_beta   90.00
_cell.angle_gamma   90.00
#
_symmetry.space_group_name_H-M   'P 1'
#
loop_
_entity.id
_entity.type
_entity.pdbx_description
1 polymer ?
#
loop_
_entity_poly.entity_id
_entity_poly.type
_entity_poly.pdbx_seq_one_letter_code
_entity_poly.pdbx_strand_id
1 'polypeptide(L)'
;MRKAIVNSLLGLSSLLGAGAHAASSVQTQAFTMAYGGGAGAGEIHLVSNGESSYRIAFDSMASDITGQAASGYLEAFDTDGNGRGVTGSTWGSYTFHVADGYRITGLAWEGSVYGGIEAGVHEDRVGTATTTFDLAWSRATPSGSEPLDALALQDLAGLQMFSLAPPMGTAYGQDFTLDFFASAAAAAQAVVYELPDGSLGVAASYAGIGLQDIALSVYVAPVPEPATYGMLLAGLGLLGTAARLRRR
;
A
#
# COMPACT_ATOMS: atom_id res chain seq x y z
N MET A 1 44.96 -32.59 33.56
CA MET A 1 43.72 -31.84 33.88
C MET A 1 43.80 -30.46 33.23
N ARG A 2 42.71 -30.01 32.57
CA ARG A 2 42.42 -28.68 31.97
C ARG A 2 43.17 -28.35 30.66
N LYS A 3 42.52 -28.44 29.49
CA LYS A 3 41.56 -27.52 28.81
C LYS A 3 42.22 -26.23 28.28
N ALA A 4 42.25 -26.07 26.94
CA ALA A 4 41.81 -24.87 26.22
C ALA A 4 41.93 -25.09 24.69
N ILE A 5 40.79 -25.30 24.02
CA ILE A 5 40.64 -25.12 22.57
C ILE A 5 40.01 -23.73 22.41
N VAL A 6 40.74 -22.80 21.80
CA VAL A 6 40.25 -21.46 21.49
C VAL A 6 40.09 -21.40 19.97
N ASN A 7 38.85 -21.60 19.51
CA ASN A 7 38.46 -21.31 18.13
C ASN A 7 37.88 -19.90 18.10
N SER A 8 38.68 -18.93 17.66
CA SER A 8 38.23 -17.57 17.39
C SER A 8 37.76 -17.48 15.94
N LEU A 9 36.46 -17.68 15.73
CA LEU A 9 35.81 -17.42 14.44
C LEU A 9 35.51 -15.91 14.37
N LEU A 10 36.44 -15.12 13.83
CA LEU A 10 36.17 -13.73 13.45
C LEU A 10 35.42 -13.73 12.10
N GLY A 11 34.09 -13.82 12.17
CA GLY A 11 33.21 -13.46 11.05
C GLY A 11 33.07 -11.95 11.01
N LEU A 12 33.92 -11.30 10.20
CA LEU A 12 33.84 -9.86 9.95
C LEU A 12 32.66 -9.58 9.00
N SER A 13 31.45 -9.55 9.55
CA SER A 13 30.26 -9.11 8.83
C SER A 13 30.30 -7.58 8.69
N SER A 14 30.96 -7.10 7.64
CA SER A 14 30.78 -5.72 7.19
C SER A 14 29.36 -5.58 6.61
N LEU A 15 28.40 -5.34 7.49
CA LEU A 15 27.12 -4.73 7.14
C LEU A 15 27.43 -3.29 6.69
N LEU A 16 27.87 -3.17 5.44
CA LEU A 16 27.82 -1.91 4.73
C LEU A 16 26.32 -1.57 4.64
N GLY A 17 25.89 -0.67 5.52
CA GLY A 17 24.60 -0.01 5.39
C GLY A 17 24.63 0.81 4.12
N ALA A 18 24.31 0.18 2.99
CA ALA A 18 23.94 0.88 1.79
C ALA A 18 22.76 1.77 2.20
N GLY A 19 22.94 3.09 2.14
CA GLY A 19 21.81 3.99 2.20
C GLY A 19 20.83 3.53 1.12
N ALA A 20 19.68 3.02 1.54
CA ALA A 20 18.62 2.61 0.64
C ALA A 20 18.11 3.89 -0.02
N HIS A 21 18.70 4.24 -1.16
CA HIS A 21 18.14 5.28 -2.01
C HIS A 21 16.81 4.76 -2.51
N ALA A 22 15.74 5.53 -2.29
CA ALA A 22 14.44 5.28 -2.87
C ALA A 22 14.59 5.03 -4.37
N ALA A 23 14.08 3.90 -4.84
CA ALA A 23 14.10 3.55 -6.24
C ALA A 23 12.77 3.94 -6.87
N SER A 24 12.78 4.36 -8.13
CA SER A 24 11.57 4.54 -8.94
C SER A 24 11.13 3.25 -9.64
N SER A 25 11.84 2.15 -9.42
CA SER A 25 11.53 0.84 -9.97
C SER A 25 11.98 -0.28 -9.05
N VAL A 26 11.25 -1.39 -9.10
CA VAL A 26 11.58 -2.65 -8.42
C VAL A 26 11.70 -3.72 -9.49
N GLN A 27 12.85 -4.40 -9.53
CA GLN A 27 13.09 -5.52 -10.43
C GLN A 27 13.19 -6.82 -9.63
N THR A 28 12.47 -7.84 -10.08
CA THR A 28 12.47 -9.19 -9.50
C THR A 28 12.74 -10.21 -10.61
N GLN A 29 12.78 -11.50 -10.25
CA GLN A 29 12.84 -12.57 -11.26
C GLN A 29 11.53 -12.72 -12.04
N ALA A 30 10.39 -12.32 -11.45
CA ALA A 30 9.07 -12.58 -12.01
C ALA A 30 8.46 -11.37 -12.71
N PHE A 31 8.88 -10.15 -12.36
CA PHE A 31 8.40 -8.91 -12.98
C PHE A 31 9.35 -7.73 -12.70
N THR A 32 9.19 -6.69 -13.50
CA THR A 32 9.67 -5.33 -13.21
C THR A 32 8.47 -4.43 -12.97
N MET A 33 8.50 -3.62 -11.90
CA MET A 33 7.53 -2.57 -11.63
C MET A 33 8.24 -1.23 -11.70
N ALA A 34 7.70 -0.28 -12.45
CA ALA A 34 8.28 1.06 -12.57
C ALA A 34 7.21 2.14 -12.35
N TYR A 35 7.58 3.20 -11.65
CA TYR A 35 6.75 4.38 -11.48
C TYR A 35 6.60 5.12 -12.82
N GLY A 36 5.38 5.20 -13.33
CA GLY A 36 5.03 5.86 -14.58
C GLY A 36 4.73 7.36 -14.45
N GLY A 37 4.56 7.86 -13.22
CA GLY A 37 4.26 9.26 -12.93
C GLY A 37 3.12 9.45 -11.93
N GLY A 38 2.92 10.69 -11.48
CA GLY A 38 1.96 11.01 -10.43
C GLY A 38 2.39 12.17 -9.54
N ALA A 39 1.54 12.50 -8.58
CA ALA A 39 1.88 13.40 -7.48
C ALA A 39 2.11 12.56 -6.22
N GLY A 40 3.36 12.18 -5.98
CA GLY A 40 3.77 11.76 -4.64
C GLY A 40 3.61 10.28 -4.28
N ALA A 41 4.14 9.37 -5.11
CA ALA A 41 4.40 8.00 -4.68
C ALA A 41 5.59 7.38 -5.44
N GLY A 42 6.54 8.21 -5.89
CA GLY A 42 7.64 7.74 -6.73
C GLY A 42 8.66 6.89 -5.97
N GLU A 43 8.71 7.00 -4.65
CA GLU A 43 9.68 6.31 -3.82
C GLU A 43 9.15 4.95 -3.36
N ILE A 44 9.73 3.89 -3.92
CA ILE A 44 9.37 2.51 -3.62
C ILE A 44 10.63 1.69 -3.28
N HIS A 45 10.43 0.66 -2.46
CA HIS A 45 11.46 -0.35 -2.24
C HIS A 45 10.88 -1.73 -1.99
N LEU A 46 11.66 -2.76 -2.32
CA LEU A 46 11.31 -4.15 -2.07
C LEU A 46 11.56 -4.49 -0.60
N VAL A 47 10.50 -4.74 0.15
CA VAL A 47 10.54 -5.12 1.58
C VAL A 47 10.86 -6.60 1.74
N SER A 48 10.22 -7.46 0.92
CA SER A 48 10.46 -8.90 0.96
C SER A 48 10.36 -9.54 -0.42
N ASN A 49 11.16 -10.59 -0.61
CA ASN A 49 11.29 -11.36 -1.85
C ASN A 49 11.13 -12.86 -1.53
N GLY A 50 9.94 -13.40 -1.76
CA GLY A 50 9.63 -14.82 -1.64
C GLY A 50 9.50 -15.51 -2.99
N GLU A 51 9.38 -16.83 -2.99
CA GLU A 51 9.23 -17.62 -4.22
C GLU A 51 7.95 -17.29 -5.02
N SER A 52 6.86 -16.97 -4.31
CA SER A 52 5.54 -16.71 -4.88
C SER A 52 4.91 -15.40 -4.42
N SER A 53 5.60 -14.61 -3.60
CA SER A 53 5.10 -13.32 -3.11
C SER A 53 6.22 -12.30 -2.93
N TYR A 54 5.91 -11.06 -3.25
CA TYR A 54 6.79 -9.90 -3.10
C TYR A 54 6.03 -8.81 -2.36
N ARG A 55 6.70 -8.11 -1.44
CA ARG A 55 6.11 -6.95 -0.76
C ARG A 55 6.90 -5.71 -1.11
N ILE A 56 6.22 -4.68 -1.59
CA ILE A 56 6.80 -3.41 -2.01
C ILE A 56 6.22 -2.31 -1.12
N ALA A 57 7.07 -1.53 -0.45
CA ALA A 57 6.63 -0.38 0.35
C ALA A 57 6.63 0.90 -0.50
N PHE A 58 5.74 1.83 -0.12
CA PHE A 58 5.58 3.14 -0.76
C PHE A 58 5.89 4.23 0.26
N ASP A 59 7.17 4.56 0.38
CA ASP A 59 7.67 5.40 1.48
C ASP A 59 7.16 6.83 1.40
N SER A 60 7.07 7.38 0.18
CA SER A 60 6.63 8.76 0.01
C SER A 60 5.12 8.94 0.07
N MET A 61 4.33 7.89 -0.14
CA MET A 61 2.86 8.00 -0.26
C MET A 61 2.23 8.63 0.99
N ALA A 62 2.66 8.21 2.19
CA ALA A 62 2.16 8.77 3.44
C ALA A 62 2.54 10.26 3.61
N SER A 63 3.78 10.62 3.30
CA SER A 63 4.25 12.01 3.37
C SER A 63 3.60 12.92 2.33
N ASP A 64 3.26 12.36 1.16
CA ASP A 64 2.66 13.11 0.06
C ASP A 64 1.17 13.38 0.33
N ILE A 65 0.41 12.40 0.85
CA ILE A 65 -0.97 12.63 1.32
C ILE A 65 -1.01 13.66 2.44
N THR A 66 0.00 13.68 3.31
CA THR A 66 0.02 14.60 4.45
C THR A 66 0.71 15.93 4.16
N GLY A 67 1.03 16.19 2.87
CA GLY A 67 1.48 17.51 2.39
C GLY A 67 2.82 17.96 2.95
N GLN A 68 3.77 17.04 3.17
CA GLN A 68 5.05 17.29 3.85
C GLN A 68 4.93 17.78 5.29
N ALA A 69 3.79 17.59 5.96
CA ALA A 69 3.75 17.69 7.41
C ALA A 69 4.88 16.79 7.94
N ALA A 70 5.84 17.35 8.66
CA ALA A 70 7.02 16.61 9.13
C ALA A 70 6.63 15.38 9.99
N SER A 71 5.40 15.37 10.50
CA SER A 71 4.78 14.31 11.27
C SER A 71 4.10 13.20 10.43
N GLY A 72 3.92 13.37 9.12
CA GLY A 72 3.11 12.43 8.33
C GLY A 72 1.62 12.45 8.70
N TYR A 73 1.13 13.60 9.18
CA TYR A 73 -0.17 13.72 9.83
C TYR A 73 -0.85 15.04 9.45
N LEU A 74 -2.08 14.95 8.94
CA LEU A 74 -2.94 16.09 8.65
C LEU A 74 -3.72 16.46 9.91
N GLU A 75 -3.70 17.72 10.31
CA GLU A 75 -4.42 18.20 11.49
C GLU A 75 -5.25 19.45 11.19
N ALA A 76 -6.45 19.48 11.74
CA ALA A 76 -7.33 20.63 11.80
C ALA A 76 -7.63 20.91 13.28
N PHE A 77 -7.13 22.04 13.78
CA PHE A 77 -7.36 22.48 15.15
C PHE A 77 -8.03 23.85 15.15
N ASP A 78 -9.30 23.88 15.54
CA ASP A 78 -10.07 25.13 15.64
C ASP A 78 -10.13 25.61 17.09
N THR A 79 -9.64 26.82 17.32
CA THR A 79 -9.61 27.50 18.62
C THR A 79 -10.33 28.84 18.60
N ASP A 80 -11.00 29.19 17.50
CA ASP A 80 -11.66 30.49 17.33
C ASP A 80 -13.09 30.38 16.80
N GLY A 81 -13.54 29.18 16.40
CA GLY A 81 -14.90 28.90 15.94
C GLY A 81 -15.13 29.17 14.47
N ASN A 82 -14.11 29.61 13.73
CA ASN A 82 -14.22 29.86 12.29
C ASN A 82 -14.21 28.58 11.46
N GLY A 83 -13.97 27.43 12.09
CA GLY A 83 -13.75 26.18 11.39
C GLY A 83 -12.37 26.11 10.75
N ARG A 84 -11.76 24.94 10.79
CA ARG A 84 -10.49 24.64 10.15
C ARG A 84 -10.65 23.35 9.35
N GLY A 85 -10.01 23.30 8.20
CA GLY A 85 -10.03 22.14 7.32
C GLY A 85 -8.69 22.00 6.62
N VAL A 86 -8.22 20.77 6.52
CA VAL A 86 -7.05 20.40 5.76
C VAL A 86 -7.37 19.18 4.91
N THR A 87 -6.86 19.17 3.69
CA THR A 87 -6.99 18.05 2.77
C THR A 87 -5.64 17.81 2.13
N GLY A 88 -5.33 16.55 1.90
CA GLY A 88 -4.21 16.17 1.06
C GLY A 88 -4.56 14.94 0.24
N SER A 89 -3.91 14.82 -0.91
CA SER A 89 -4.16 13.73 -1.84
C SER A 89 -2.90 13.40 -2.62
N THR A 90 -2.84 12.16 -3.07
CA THR A 90 -1.80 11.64 -3.93
C THR A 90 -2.44 10.78 -5.01
N TRP A 91 -1.75 10.68 -6.12
CA TRP A 91 -2.07 9.73 -7.16
C TRP A 91 -0.78 9.27 -7.81
N GLY A 92 -0.83 8.09 -8.41
CA GLY A 92 0.30 7.60 -9.20
C GLY A 92 -0.05 6.39 -10.02
N SER A 93 0.88 6.09 -10.91
CA SER A 93 0.76 5.06 -11.92
C SER A 93 1.98 4.16 -11.89
N TYR A 94 1.79 2.84 -11.90
CA TYR A 94 2.88 1.86 -11.93
C TYR A 94 2.70 0.90 -13.07
N THR A 95 3.71 0.82 -13.93
CA THR A 95 3.75 -0.15 -15.02
C THR A 95 4.41 -1.42 -14.54
N PHE A 96 3.74 -2.54 -14.79
CA PHE A 96 4.26 -3.88 -14.58
C PHE A 96 4.66 -4.48 -15.92
N HIS A 97 5.85 -5.08 -15.93
CA HIS A 97 6.33 -5.96 -16.99
C HIS A 97 6.60 -7.33 -16.37
N VAL A 98 5.71 -8.28 -16.59
CA VAL A 98 5.84 -9.66 -16.09
C VAL A 98 6.82 -10.42 -16.98
N ALA A 99 7.74 -11.15 -16.35
CA ALA A 99 8.74 -11.93 -17.07
C ALA A 99 8.11 -13.18 -17.70
N ASP A 100 8.68 -13.61 -18.84
CA ASP A 100 8.30 -14.87 -19.48
C ASP A 100 8.40 -16.05 -18.49
N GLY A 101 7.43 -16.94 -18.56
CA GLY A 101 7.33 -18.08 -17.64
C GLY A 101 6.76 -17.73 -16.27
N TYR A 102 6.31 -16.49 -16.04
CA TYR A 102 5.58 -16.08 -14.84
C TYR A 102 4.22 -15.47 -15.18
N ARG A 103 3.35 -15.44 -14.17
CA ARG A 103 2.11 -14.65 -14.16
C ARG A 103 1.90 -14.05 -12.77
N ILE A 104 1.33 -12.86 -12.72
CA ILE A 104 0.78 -12.30 -11.47
C ILE A 104 -0.57 -12.97 -11.22
N THR A 105 -0.74 -13.56 -10.05
CA THR A 105 -1.95 -14.28 -9.63
C THR A 105 -2.79 -13.50 -8.63
N GLY A 106 -2.25 -12.41 -8.08
CA GLY A 106 -2.94 -11.56 -7.13
C GLY A 106 -2.14 -10.32 -6.81
N LEU A 107 -2.86 -9.29 -6.36
CA LEU A 107 -2.33 -8.04 -5.85
C LEU A 107 -3.12 -7.69 -4.59
N ALA A 108 -2.46 -7.11 -3.59
CA ALA A 108 -3.16 -6.59 -2.41
C ALA A 108 -2.45 -5.33 -1.90
N TRP A 109 -3.20 -4.23 -1.76
CA TRP A 109 -2.74 -3.06 -1.03
C TRP A 109 -3.00 -3.25 0.45
N GLU A 110 -2.01 -2.94 1.26
CA GLU A 110 -2.09 -3.09 2.71
C GLU A 110 -1.50 -1.86 3.36
N GLY A 111 -2.00 -1.54 4.53
CA GLY A 111 -1.52 -0.40 5.29
C GLY A 111 -2.36 -0.13 6.51
N SER A 112 -2.14 1.03 7.09
CA SER A 112 -2.98 1.51 8.17
C SER A 112 -3.23 3.00 8.07
N VAL A 113 -4.43 3.37 8.48
CA VAL A 113 -4.87 4.76 8.63
C VAL A 113 -5.11 4.96 10.12
N TYR A 114 -4.64 6.07 10.67
CA TYR A 114 -4.89 6.41 12.06
C TYR A 114 -5.42 7.82 12.16
N GLY A 115 -6.30 8.06 13.13
CA GLY A 115 -6.95 9.35 13.31
C GLY A 115 -7.33 9.64 14.75
N GLY A 116 -7.65 10.90 14.99
CA GLY A 116 -8.19 11.38 16.26
C GLY A 116 -9.22 12.46 16.01
N ILE A 117 -10.33 12.41 16.73
CA ILE A 117 -11.39 13.41 16.70
C ILE A 117 -11.77 13.79 18.13
N GLU A 118 -11.83 15.09 18.39
CA GLU A 118 -12.26 15.66 19.66
C GLU A 118 -13.11 16.90 19.37
N ALA A 119 -14.43 16.77 19.51
CA ALA A 119 -15.32 17.91 19.38
C ALA A 119 -15.34 18.72 20.68
N GLY A 120 -15.16 20.03 20.59
CA GLY A 120 -15.30 20.92 21.73
C GLY A 120 -16.71 20.92 22.27
N VAL A 121 -16.86 20.80 23.59
CA VAL A 121 -18.17 20.79 24.26
C VAL A 121 -18.26 21.94 25.25
N HIS A 122 -19.34 22.71 25.16
CA HIS A 122 -19.70 23.70 26.16
C HIS A 122 -21.21 23.63 26.43
N GLU A 123 -21.58 23.21 27.64
CA GLU A 123 -22.97 22.95 28.05
C GLU A 123 -23.69 21.98 27.09
N ASP A 124 -24.73 22.45 26.39
CA ASP A 124 -25.52 21.69 25.41
C ASP A 124 -25.02 21.85 23.97
N ARG A 125 -23.97 22.66 23.75
CA ARG A 125 -23.39 22.92 22.43
C ARG A 125 -22.18 22.03 22.21
N VAL A 126 -22.17 21.37 21.06
CA VAL A 126 -21.08 20.49 20.61
C VAL A 126 -20.54 21.04 19.29
N GLY A 127 -19.21 21.13 19.20
CA GLY A 127 -18.50 21.47 17.99
C GLY A 127 -18.55 20.32 16.97
N THR A 128 -17.79 20.45 15.90
CA THR A 128 -17.61 19.36 14.92
C THR A 128 -16.15 18.97 14.83
N ALA A 129 -15.92 17.68 14.61
CA ALA A 129 -14.62 17.11 14.31
C ALA A 129 -14.86 15.92 13.40
N THR A 130 -14.32 15.95 12.19
CA THR A 130 -14.51 14.89 11.19
C THR A 130 -13.20 14.59 10.50
N THR A 131 -13.06 13.33 10.10
CA THR A 131 -11.96 12.88 9.25
C THR A 131 -12.53 12.03 8.13
N THR A 132 -11.92 12.08 6.95
CA THR A 132 -12.26 11.20 5.84
C THR A 132 -11.00 10.65 5.22
N PHE A 133 -11.05 9.40 4.77
CA PHE A 133 -9.99 8.78 3.99
C PHE A 133 -10.59 7.97 2.85
N ASP A 134 -10.12 8.22 1.65
CA ASP A 134 -10.50 7.50 0.46
C ASP A 134 -9.24 6.94 -0.20
N LEU A 135 -9.28 5.66 -0.59
CA LEU A 135 -8.27 5.04 -1.44
C LEU A 135 -8.99 4.24 -2.52
N ALA A 136 -8.67 4.53 -3.78
CA ALA A 136 -9.17 3.76 -4.91
C ALA A 136 -8.00 3.40 -5.81
N TRP A 137 -8.10 2.24 -6.46
CA TRP A 137 -7.12 1.82 -7.44
C TRP A 137 -7.79 1.04 -8.55
N SER A 138 -7.13 1.09 -9.69
CA SER A 138 -7.67 0.61 -10.94
C SER A 138 -6.55 0.11 -11.84
N ARG A 139 -6.94 -0.65 -12.84
CA ARG A 139 -6.04 -1.10 -13.90
C ARG A 139 -6.31 -0.29 -15.16
N ALA A 140 -5.27 0.27 -15.76
CA ALA A 140 -5.39 0.86 -17.09
C ALA A 140 -5.63 -0.24 -18.13
N THR A 141 -6.58 0.00 -19.03
CA THR A 141 -6.96 -0.86 -20.16
C THR A 141 -6.96 -0.02 -21.44
N PRO A 142 -6.91 -0.65 -22.64
CA PRO A 142 -7.04 0.09 -23.89
C PRO A 142 -8.35 0.90 -24.01
N SER A 143 -9.40 0.49 -23.29
CA SER A 143 -10.72 1.14 -23.28
C SER A 143 -10.94 2.15 -22.15
N GLY A 144 -9.97 2.36 -21.25
CA GLY A 144 -10.11 3.23 -20.09
C GLY A 144 -9.55 2.59 -18.83
N SER A 145 -10.13 2.88 -17.67
CA SER A 145 -9.71 2.34 -16.38
C SER A 145 -10.75 1.34 -15.85
N GLU A 146 -10.27 0.20 -15.35
CA GLU A 146 -11.09 -0.82 -14.70
C GLU A 146 -10.87 -0.74 -13.17
N PRO A 147 -11.88 -0.37 -12.38
CA PRO A 147 -11.74 -0.28 -10.94
C PRO A 147 -11.49 -1.67 -10.35
N LEU A 148 -10.50 -1.76 -9.46
CA LEU A 148 -10.12 -3.02 -8.83
C LEU A 148 -10.72 -3.16 -7.43
N ASP A 149 -10.56 -2.14 -6.59
CA ASP A 149 -11.14 -2.07 -5.25
C ASP A 149 -11.12 -0.60 -4.75
N ALA A 150 -11.83 -0.33 -3.65
CA ALA A 150 -11.79 0.97 -2.98
C ALA A 150 -12.07 0.86 -1.48
N LEU A 151 -11.53 1.81 -0.73
CA LEU A 151 -11.76 2.02 0.70
C LEU A 151 -12.24 3.45 0.91
N ALA A 152 -13.30 3.59 1.72
CA ALA A 152 -13.77 4.88 2.20
C ALA A 152 -14.00 4.76 3.71
N LEU A 153 -13.33 5.61 4.48
CA LEU A 153 -13.44 5.71 5.93
C LEU A 153 -13.87 7.12 6.32
N GLN A 154 -14.65 7.20 7.39
CA GLN A 154 -15.14 8.45 7.95
C GLN A 154 -15.07 8.40 9.48
N ASP A 155 -14.83 9.56 10.09
CA ASP A 155 -14.80 9.78 11.54
C ASP A 155 -13.86 8.79 12.25
N LEU A 156 -12.66 8.65 11.68
CA LEU A 156 -11.64 7.74 12.14
C LEU A 156 -11.10 8.16 13.51
N ALA A 157 -11.37 7.32 14.51
CA ALA A 157 -10.83 7.43 15.86
C ALA A 157 -9.98 6.19 16.18
N GLY A 158 -8.66 6.38 16.32
CA GLY A 158 -7.70 5.30 16.55
C GLY A 158 -7.06 4.78 15.25
N LEU A 159 -6.52 3.56 15.32
CA LEU A 159 -5.81 2.90 14.22
C LEU A 159 -6.71 1.89 13.52
N GLN A 160 -6.77 1.95 12.19
CA GLN A 160 -7.46 0.99 11.35
C GLN A 160 -6.51 0.41 10.30
N MET A 161 -6.30 -0.91 10.36
CA MET A 161 -5.59 -1.66 9.32
C MET A 161 -6.52 -1.90 8.12
N PHE A 162 -5.98 -1.88 6.91
CA PHE A 162 -6.72 -2.27 5.70
C PHE A 162 -5.94 -3.26 4.85
N SER A 163 -6.69 -4.04 4.06
CA SER A 163 -6.18 -4.90 2.99
C SER A 163 -7.21 -4.87 1.85
N LEU A 164 -6.81 -4.34 0.70
CA LEU A 164 -7.64 -4.20 -0.50
C LEU A 164 -7.08 -5.12 -1.57
N ALA A 165 -7.91 -6.04 -2.03
CA ALA A 165 -7.50 -7.07 -2.96
C ALA A 165 -8.59 -7.23 -4.03
N PRO A 166 -8.23 -7.28 -5.32
CA PRO A 166 -9.21 -7.45 -6.37
C PRO A 166 -9.87 -8.84 -6.24
N PRO A 167 -11.05 -9.05 -6.86
CA PRO A 167 -11.70 -10.34 -6.86
C PRO A 167 -10.75 -11.48 -7.31
N MET A 168 -10.91 -12.66 -6.71
CA MET A 168 -10.14 -13.83 -7.11
C MET A 168 -10.29 -14.11 -8.61
N GLY A 169 -9.17 -14.40 -9.27
CA GLY A 169 -9.15 -14.74 -10.70
C GLY A 169 -9.01 -13.56 -11.64
N THR A 170 -8.80 -12.33 -11.14
CA THR A 170 -8.36 -11.21 -11.97
C THR A 170 -7.09 -11.58 -12.73
N ALA A 171 -7.22 -11.72 -14.05
CA ALA A 171 -6.12 -12.05 -14.92
C ALA A 171 -5.32 -10.79 -15.22
N TYR A 172 -4.03 -10.79 -14.90
CA TYR A 172 -3.11 -9.73 -15.29
C TYR A 172 -2.40 -10.13 -16.58
N GLY A 173 -2.32 -9.20 -17.53
CA GLY A 173 -1.54 -9.39 -18.76
C GLY A 173 -0.04 -9.43 -18.47
N GLN A 174 0.76 -9.63 -19.53
CA GLN A 174 2.22 -9.52 -19.43
C GLN A 174 2.64 -8.08 -19.08
N ASP A 175 1.96 -7.10 -19.69
CA ASP A 175 2.14 -5.70 -19.41
C ASP A 175 0.81 -5.09 -18.96
N PHE A 176 0.82 -4.37 -17.85
CA PHE A 176 -0.33 -3.60 -17.40
C PHE A 176 0.11 -2.43 -16.52
N THR A 177 -0.77 -1.46 -16.37
CA THR A 177 -0.57 -0.31 -15.50
C THR A 177 -1.60 -0.32 -14.37
N LEU A 178 -1.15 -0.08 -13.15
CA LEU A 178 -2.00 0.18 -12.00
C LEU A 178 -2.00 1.67 -11.71
N ASP A 179 -3.20 2.24 -11.65
CA ASP A 179 -3.40 3.62 -11.22
C ASP A 179 -4.02 3.60 -9.83
N PHE A 180 -3.56 4.45 -8.94
CA PHE A 180 -4.16 4.62 -7.62
C PHE A 180 -4.38 6.11 -7.33
N PHE A 181 -5.35 6.36 -6.47
CA PHE A 181 -5.67 7.67 -5.91
C PHE A 181 -5.96 7.49 -4.42
N ALA A 182 -5.38 8.34 -3.59
CA ALA A 182 -5.72 8.40 -2.19
C ALA A 182 -5.91 9.85 -1.76
N SER A 183 -6.91 10.11 -0.91
CA SER A 183 -7.17 11.41 -0.32
C SER A 183 -7.51 11.28 1.16
N ALA A 184 -7.05 12.24 1.95
CA ALA A 184 -7.38 12.36 3.35
C ALA A 184 -7.85 13.79 3.64
N ALA A 185 -8.82 13.94 4.52
CA ALA A 185 -9.23 15.24 5.03
C ALA A 185 -9.48 15.19 6.53
N ALA A 186 -9.21 16.30 7.20
CA ALA A 186 -9.60 16.55 8.58
C ALA A 186 -10.25 17.92 8.66
N ALA A 187 -11.36 18.02 9.40
CA ALA A 187 -12.04 19.27 9.64
C ALA A 187 -12.52 19.37 11.09
N ALA A 188 -12.41 20.55 11.68
CA ALA A 188 -12.83 20.80 13.05
C ALA A 188 -13.48 22.18 13.16
N GLN A 189 -14.53 22.29 13.97
CA GLN A 189 -15.17 23.56 14.31
C GLN A 189 -15.44 23.64 15.81
N ALA A 190 -14.90 24.66 16.45
CA ALA A 190 -15.03 24.92 17.88
C ALA A 190 -16.40 25.53 18.24
N VAL A 191 -16.73 25.49 19.52
CA VAL A 191 -17.89 26.19 20.07
C VAL A 191 -17.43 27.51 20.70
N VAL A 192 -17.92 28.64 20.17
CA VAL A 192 -17.71 29.97 20.77
C VAL A 192 -18.90 30.33 21.65
N TYR A 193 -18.66 30.70 22.90
CA TYR A 193 -19.69 31.03 23.89
C TYR A 193 -19.33 32.31 24.65
N GLU A 194 -20.31 32.97 25.26
CA GLU A 194 -20.11 34.16 26.07
C GLU A 194 -19.96 33.78 27.55
N LEU A 195 -18.96 34.34 28.22
CA LEU A 195 -18.69 34.17 29.64
C LEU A 195 -19.52 35.16 30.47
N PRO A 196 -19.69 34.95 31.79
CA PRO A 196 -20.49 35.85 32.65
C PRO A 196 -20.02 37.32 32.67
N ASP A 197 -18.78 37.60 32.29
CA ASP A 197 -18.19 38.93 32.21
C ASP A 197 -18.34 39.59 30.82
N GLY A 198 -19.01 38.93 29.87
CA GLY A 198 -19.21 39.40 28.49
C GLY A 198 -18.04 39.11 27.55
N SER A 199 -16.98 38.44 28.02
CA SER A 199 -15.89 37.98 27.15
C SER A 199 -16.28 36.70 26.40
N LEU A 200 -15.57 36.37 25.33
CA LEU A 200 -15.80 35.12 24.58
C LEU A 200 -14.90 34.00 25.09
N GLY A 201 -15.52 32.86 25.41
CA GLY A 201 -14.86 31.58 25.64
C GLY A 201 -14.95 30.68 24.40
N VAL A 202 -14.03 29.73 24.31
CA VAL A 202 -14.00 28.75 23.22
C VAL A 202 -13.81 27.34 23.78
N ALA A 203 -14.64 26.40 23.33
CA ALA A 203 -14.38 24.97 23.47
C ALA A 203 -13.79 24.48 22.15
N ALA A 204 -12.47 24.33 22.11
CA ALA A 204 -11.72 23.99 20.92
C ALA A 204 -12.10 22.61 20.38
N SER A 205 -12.02 22.44 19.06
CA SER A 205 -12.23 21.16 18.39
C SER A 205 -10.97 20.75 17.63
N TYR A 206 -10.72 19.46 17.55
CA TYR A 206 -9.57 18.86 16.89
C TYR A 206 -9.99 17.68 16.02
N ALA A 207 -9.41 17.61 14.83
CA ALA A 207 -9.46 16.43 13.98
C ALA A 207 -8.08 16.20 13.35
N GLY A 208 -7.66 14.96 13.24
CA GLY A 208 -6.44 14.65 12.52
C GLY A 208 -6.39 13.24 11.97
N ILE A 209 -5.63 13.05 10.90
CA ILE A 209 -5.55 11.80 10.16
C ILE A 209 -4.15 11.60 9.57
N GLY A 210 -3.65 10.38 9.63
CA GLY A 210 -2.37 9.98 9.06
C GLY A 210 -2.42 8.57 8.48
N LEU A 211 -1.38 8.25 7.70
CA LEU A 211 -1.18 6.95 7.09
C LEU A 211 0.18 6.40 7.46
N GLN A 212 0.31 5.08 7.53
CA GLN A 212 1.60 4.42 7.70
C GLN A 212 1.59 3.00 7.12
N ASP A 213 2.78 2.46 6.90
CA ASP A 213 3.03 1.08 6.50
C ASP A 213 2.35 0.67 5.18
N ILE A 214 2.24 1.61 4.25
CA ILE A 214 1.59 1.39 2.96
C ILE A 214 2.46 0.49 2.07
N ALA A 215 1.90 -0.64 1.64
CA ALA A 215 2.60 -1.61 0.82
C ALA A 215 1.67 -2.28 -0.20
N LEU A 216 2.27 -2.76 -1.29
CA LEU A 216 1.66 -3.62 -2.30
C LEU A 216 2.29 -5.01 -2.19
N SER A 217 1.45 -5.99 -1.92
CA SER A 217 1.79 -7.41 -1.99
C SER A 217 1.47 -7.93 -3.39
N VAL A 218 2.46 -8.48 -4.09
CA VAL A 218 2.35 -9.04 -5.44
C VAL A 218 2.53 -10.55 -5.36
N TYR A 219 1.52 -11.31 -5.77
CA TYR A 219 1.56 -12.77 -5.80
C TYR A 219 1.83 -13.26 -7.21
N VAL A 220 2.76 -14.20 -7.38
CA VAL A 220 3.13 -14.75 -8.68
C VAL A 220 3.09 -16.27 -8.69
N ALA A 221 2.96 -16.84 -9.88
CA ALA A 221 3.15 -18.26 -10.11
C ALA A 221 3.90 -18.48 -11.43
N PRO A 222 4.72 -19.55 -11.53
CA PRO A 222 5.28 -19.95 -12.81
C PRO A 222 4.15 -20.39 -13.76
N VAL A 223 4.29 -20.01 -15.03
CA VAL A 223 3.48 -20.48 -16.14
C VAL A 223 4.25 -21.63 -16.79
N PRO A 224 3.73 -22.87 -16.78
CA PRO A 224 4.39 -23.97 -17.47
C PRO A 224 4.57 -23.61 -18.94
N GLU A 225 5.78 -23.76 -19.46
CA GLU A 225 6.04 -23.52 -20.87
C GLU A 225 5.18 -24.44 -21.74
N PRO A 226 4.77 -24.01 -22.95
CA PRO A 226 4.08 -24.89 -23.90
C PRO A 226 4.84 -26.21 -24.15
N ALA A 227 6.18 -26.16 -24.08
CA ALA A 227 7.05 -27.32 -24.19
C ALA A 227 6.84 -28.33 -23.05
N THR A 228 6.50 -27.89 -21.84
CA THR A 228 6.17 -28.79 -20.72
C THR A 228 4.93 -29.62 -21.04
N TYR A 229 3.90 -29.01 -21.63
CA TYR A 229 2.73 -29.75 -22.11
C TYR A 229 3.08 -30.65 -23.28
N GLY A 230 3.95 -30.20 -24.19
CA GLY A 230 4.47 -31.02 -25.29
C GLY A 230 5.21 -32.27 -24.80
N MET A 231 6.09 -32.13 -23.81
CA MET A 231 6.82 -33.25 -23.20
C MET A 231 5.88 -34.18 -22.43
N LEU A 232 4.89 -33.64 -21.72
CA LEU A 232 3.88 -34.45 -21.04
C LEU A 232 3.08 -35.28 -22.05
N LEU A 233 2.60 -34.66 -23.13
CA LEU A 233 1.87 -35.34 -24.21
C LEU A 233 2.75 -36.37 -24.92
N ALA A 234 4.01 -36.06 -25.18
CA ALA A 234 4.97 -36.99 -25.76
C ALA A 234 5.19 -38.20 -24.84
N GLY A 235 5.36 -37.98 -23.54
CA GLY A 235 5.49 -39.03 -22.54
C GLY A 235 4.25 -39.93 -22.47
N LEU A 236 3.05 -39.34 -22.46
CA LEU A 236 1.79 -40.09 -22.50
C LEU A 236 1.63 -40.89 -23.80
N GLY A 237 2.05 -40.32 -24.94
CA GLY A 237 2.06 -41.02 -26.23
C GLY A 237 2.98 -42.24 -26.24
N LEU A 238 4.18 -42.12 -25.66
CA LEU A 238 5.13 -43.23 -25.52
C LEU A 238 4.57 -44.34 -24.61
N LEU A 239 3.94 -43.98 -23.49
CA LEU A 239 3.31 -44.95 -22.59
C LEU A 239 2.13 -45.67 -23.26
N GLY A 240 1.28 -44.94 -23.99
CA GLY A 240 0.14 -45.51 -24.70
C GLY A 240 0.56 -46.49 -25.80
N THR A 241 1.60 -46.16 -26.57
CA THR A 241 2.14 -47.04 -27.61
C THR A 241 2.79 -48.29 -27.02
N ALA A 242 3.57 -48.16 -25.94
CA ALA A 242 4.16 -49.31 -25.23
C ALA A 242 3.09 -50.25 -24.64
N ALA A 243 2.02 -49.71 -24.05
CA ALA A 243 0.91 -50.52 -23.53
C ALA A 243 0.17 -51.29 -24.64
N ARG A 244 0.01 -50.68 -25.82
CA ARG A 244 -0.60 -51.34 -27.00
C ARG A 244 0.26 -52.50 -27.50
N LEU A 245 1.58 -52.37 -27.47
CA LEU A 245 2.51 -53.42 -27.89
C LEU A 245 2.50 -54.63 -26.94
N ARG A 246 2.29 -54.44 -25.63
CA ARG A 246 2.23 -55.55 -24.64
C ARG A 246 0.96 -56.39 -24.71
N ARG A 247 -0.11 -55.91 -25.35
CA ARG A 247 -1.38 -56.64 -25.49
C ARG A 247 -1.45 -57.46 -26.78
N ARG A 248 -0.50 -57.29 -27.68
CA ARG A 248 -0.34 -58.09 -28.90
C ARG A 248 0.66 -59.19 -28.64
#